data_AF-E4TEI5-F1
#
_entry.id   AF-E4TEI5-F1
#
_cell.length_a   1.000
_cell.length_b   1.000
_cell.length_c   1.000
_cell.angle_alpha   90.00
_cell.angle_beta   90.00
_cell.angle_gamma   90.00
#
_symmetry.space_group_name_H-M   'P 1'
#
loop_
_entity.id
_entity.type
_entity.pdbx_description
1 polymer ?
#
loop_
_entity_poly.entity_id
_entity_poly.type
_entity_poly.pdbx_seq_one_letter_code
_entity_poly.pdbx_strand_id
1 'polypeptide(L)'
;MSELANALKKIKQENKKAKFSYGAVKHVGSLTLNKIYFIVLILITILISLYTYFKIPDFDRMVKDYVSVDEDRSMFNKKVAEYEKFKRDNLDSYFYSSLIKKDFTSASNVIERMDNKSAKVEKLKAVLYFAKNDFTMAKSLLESYVQKEKDPTAINLISFIYYSYGDYVKANKMIQKEGLKDGNLLINKGMLAERLGDLRTALEFYEKGLPLIDNDVIKYKVKIKIKSIKLALGIQ
;
A
#
# COMPACT_ATOMS: atom_id res chain seq x y z
N MET A 1 -22.27 -9.32 34.06
CA MET A 1 -23.49 -10.17 33.96
C MET A 1 -24.76 -9.54 34.56
N SER A 2 -24.78 -8.30 35.07
CA SER A 2 -25.99 -7.74 35.72
C SER A 2 -26.92 -6.92 34.81
N GLU A 3 -26.45 -6.38 33.68
CA GLU A 3 -27.30 -5.53 32.82
C GLU A 3 -28.27 -6.34 31.94
N LEU A 4 -27.82 -7.50 31.42
CA LEU A 4 -28.67 -8.37 30.61
C LEU A 4 -29.84 -8.96 31.42
N ALA A 5 -29.59 -9.28 32.69
CA ALA A 5 -30.61 -9.78 33.61
C ALA A 5 -31.66 -8.71 33.94
N ASN A 6 -31.24 -7.44 34.08
CA ASN A 6 -32.16 -6.33 34.31
C ASN A 6 -32.97 -5.97 33.04
N ALA A 7 -32.37 -6.07 31.86
CA ALA A 7 -33.08 -5.86 30.59
C ALA A 7 -34.19 -6.91 30.38
N LEU A 8 -33.89 -8.19 30.65
CA LEU A 8 -34.87 -9.27 30.51
C LEU A 8 -36.02 -9.18 31.53
N LYS A 9 -35.76 -8.64 32.73
CA LYS A 9 -36.82 -8.43 33.74
C LYS A 9 -37.80 -7.32 33.35
N LYS A 10 -37.32 -6.30 32.62
CA LYS A 10 -38.14 -5.19 32.13
C LYS A 10 -39.10 -5.63 31.01
N ILE A 11 -38.61 -6.46 30.09
CA ILE A 11 -39.42 -7.03 28.98
C ILE A 11 -40.55 -7.93 29.52
N LYS A 12 -40.33 -8.65 30.63
CA LYS A 12 -41.34 -9.54 31.22
C LYS A 12 -42.46 -8.79 31.97
N GLN A 13 -42.22 -7.56 32.41
CA GLN A 13 -43.23 -6.73 33.10
C GLN A 13 -44.12 -5.91 32.15
N GLU A 14 -43.70 -5.69 30.90
CA GLU A 14 -44.48 -4.96 29.89
C GLU A 14 -45.47 -5.83 29.10
N ASN A 15 -45.81 -7.02 29.61
CA ASN A 15 -46.82 -7.92 29.03
C ASN A 15 -48.27 -7.41 29.22
N LYS A 16 -48.49 -6.10 29.10
CA LYS A 16 -49.80 -5.51 28.81
C LYS A 16 -50.06 -5.73 27.33
N LYS A 17 -50.93 -6.69 27.02
CA LYS A 17 -51.51 -7.00 25.70
C LYS A 17 -51.49 -5.78 24.77
N ALA A 18 -50.53 -5.73 23.84
CA ALA A 18 -50.58 -4.81 22.72
C ALA A 18 -51.80 -5.16 21.87
N LYS A 19 -52.85 -4.35 21.95
CA LYS A 19 -53.97 -4.40 20.99
C LYS A 19 -53.42 -3.89 19.66
N PHE A 20 -52.98 -4.80 18.79
CA PHE A 20 -52.76 -4.47 17.38
C PHE A 20 -54.12 -4.15 16.76
N SER A 21 -54.40 -2.86 16.62
CA SER A 21 -55.44 -2.36 15.73
C SER A 21 -55.01 -2.68 14.30
N TYR A 22 -55.64 -3.69 13.68
CA TYR A 22 -55.57 -3.89 12.24
C TYR A 22 -56.32 -2.72 11.58
N GLY A 23 -55.59 -1.62 11.34
CA GLY A 23 -56.08 -0.50 10.57
C GLY A 23 -56.47 -0.97 9.17
N ALA A 24 -57.75 -0.79 8.86
CA ALA A 24 -58.40 -0.82 7.55
C ALA A 24 -57.55 -1.34 6.38
N VAL A 25 -57.75 -2.63 6.03
CA VAL A 25 -57.37 -3.13 4.71
C VAL A 25 -58.20 -2.33 3.69
N LYS A 26 -57.58 -1.36 3.02
CA LYS A 26 -58.21 -0.68 1.89
C LYS A 26 -58.66 -1.75 0.91
N HIS A 27 -59.97 -1.88 0.71
CA HIS A 27 -60.54 -2.73 -0.32
C HIS A 27 -59.88 -2.37 -1.65
N VAL A 28 -59.00 -3.24 -2.14
CA VAL A 28 -58.50 -3.17 -3.52
C VAL A 28 -59.74 -3.42 -4.37
N GLY A 29 -60.23 -2.37 -5.03
CA GLY A 29 -61.41 -2.46 -5.88
C GLY A 29 -61.25 -3.62 -6.85
N SER A 30 -62.19 -4.56 -6.84
CA SER A 30 -62.14 -5.78 -7.65
C SER A 30 -61.78 -5.43 -9.09
N LEU A 31 -60.71 -6.04 -9.60
CA LEU A 31 -60.33 -5.89 -11.01
C LEU A 31 -61.48 -6.44 -11.86
N THR A 32 -62.23 -5.54 -12.49
CA THR A 32 -63.22 -5.94 -13.48
C THR A 32 -62.51 -6.46 -14.72
N LEU A 33 -63.13 -7.42 -15.41
CA LEU A 33 -62.56 -8.06 -16.60
C LEU A 33 -62.05 -7.03 -17.63
N ASN A 34 -62.77 -5.92 -17.80
CA ASN A 34 -62.41 -4.83 -18.72
C ASN A 34 -61.07 -4.16 -18.36
N LYS A 35 -60.73 -4.02 -17.08
CA LYS A 35 -59.44 -3.45 -16.64
C LYS A 35 -58.27 -4.39 -16.96
N ILE A 36 -58.49 -5.70 -16.86
CA ILE A 36 -57.48 -6.69 -17.22
C ILE A 36 -57.19 -6.63 -18.72
N TYR A 37 -58.23 -6.60 -19.57
CA TYR A 37 -58.08 -6.46 -21.02
C TYR A 37 -57.31 -5.20 -21.42
N PHE A 38 -57.58 -4.07 -20.77
CA PHE A 38 -56.88 -2.81 -21.04
C PHE A 38 -55.38 -2.89 -20.71
N ILE A 39 -55.01 -3.51 -19.58
CA ILE A 39 -53.61 -3.70 -19.19
C ILE A 39 -52.89 -4.62 -20.19
N VAL A 40 -53.52 -5.72 -20.61
CA VAL A 40 -52.95 -6.65 -21.59
C VAL A 40 -52.72 -5.95 -22.93
N LEU A 41 -53.64 -5.11 -23.38
CA LEU A 41 -53.50 -4.36 -24.64
C LEU A 41 -52.30 -3.39 -24.59
N ILE A 42 -52.10 -2.70 -23.46
CA ILE A 42 -50.94 -1.81 -23.24
C ILE A 42 -49.64 -2.61 -23.29
N LEU A 43 -49.59 -3.78 -22.63
CA LEU A 43 -48.40 -4.62 -22.64
C LEU A 43 -48.06 -5.11 -24.05
N ILE A 44 -49.06 -5.51 -24.84
CA ILE A 44 -48.88 -5.92 -26.23
C ILE A 44 -48.34 -4.76 -27.09
N THR A 45 -48.87 -3.55 -26.94
CA THR A 45 -48.40 -2.38 -27.71
C THR A 45 -46.98 -1.95 -27.35
N ILE A 46 -46.59 -2.07 -26.07
CA ILE A 46 -45.20 -1.87 -25.62
C ILE A 46 -44.28 -2.92 -26.26
N LEU A 47 -44.68 -4.20 -26.24
CA LEU A 47 -43.90 -5.29 -26.84
C LEU A 47 -43.73 -5.11 -28.37
N ILE A 48 -44.79 -4.71 -29.07
CA ILE A 48 -44.72 -4.43 -30.51
C ILE A 48 -43.78 -3.25 -30.78
N SER A 49 -43.89 -2.17 -30.01
CA SER A 49 -43.00 -1.00 -30.14
C SER A 49 -41.54 -1.34 -29.87
N LEU A 50 -41.26 -2.20 -28.87
CA LEU A 50 -39.91 -2.69 -28.60
C LEU A 50 -39.41 -3.57 -29.75
N TYR A 51 -40.24 -4.49 -30.24
CA TYR A 51 -39.88 -5.36 -31.35
C TYR A 51 -39.57 -4.56 -32.61
N THR A 52 -40.40 -3.56 -32.95
CA THR A 52 -40.15 -2.71 -34.12
C THR A 52 -38.91 -1.86 -33.93
N TYR A 53 -38.69 -1.28 -32.74
CA TYR A 53 -37.48 -0.51 -32.41
C TYR A 53 -36.19 -1.32 -32.58
N PHE A 54 -36.14 -2.55 -32.06
CA PHE A 54 -34.96 -3.42 -32.18
C PHE A 54 -34.77 -4.02 -33.57
N LYS A 55 -35.83 -4.08 -34.40
CA LYS A 55 -35.76 -4.62 -35.77
C LYS A 55 -35.49 -3.55 -36.83
N ILE A 56 -35.30 -2.27 -36.45
CA ILE A 56 -34.91 -1.22 -37.40
C ILE A 56 -33.51 -1.56 -37.92
N PRO A 57 -33.32 -1.76 -39.25
CA PRO A 57 -32.03 -2.13 -39.86
C PRO A 57 -30.90 -1.14 -39.58
N ASP A 58 -31.24 0.08 -39.18
CA ASP A 58 -30.29 1.14 -38.86
C ASP A 58 -29.67 0.97 -37.47
N PHE A 59 -30.28 0.20 -36.56
CA PHE A 59 -29.63 -0.14 -35.29
C PHE A 59 -28.45 -1.09 -35.50
N ASP A 60 -28.60 -2.11 -36.35
CA ASP A 60 -27.49 -3.00 -36.73
C ASP A 60 -26.37 -2.26 -37.47
N ARG A 61 -26.70 -1.24 -38.28
CA ARG A 61 -25.71 -0.37 -38.92
C ARG A 61 -25.04 0.58 -37.93
N MET A 62 -25.79 1.24 -37.04
CA MET A 62 -25.23 2.10 -35.99
C MET A 62 -24.34 1.31 -35.02
N VAL A 63 -24.69 0.07 -34.67
CA VAL A 63 -23.86 -0.79 -33.80
C VAL A 63 -22.60 -1.26 -34.51
N LYS A 64 -22.67 -1.55 -35.83
CA LYS A 64 -21.49 -1.89 -36.63
C LYS A 64 -20.53 -0.71 -36.81
N ASP A 65 -21.06 0.51 -36.97
CA ASP A 65 -20.23 1.71 -37.15
C ASP A 65 -19.69 2.26 -35.83
N TYR A 66 -20.30 1.93 -34.68
CA TYR A 66 -19.82 2.38 -33.37
C TYR A 66 -18.80 1.44 -32.71
N VAL A 67 -18.64 0.20 -33.17
CA VAL A 67 -17.72 -0.73 -32.51
C VAL A 67 -17.08 -1.69 -33.52
N SER A 68 -15.94 -1.29 -34.09
CA SER A 68 -14.92 -2.26 -34.50
C SER A 68 -14.31 -2.84 -33.20
N VAL A 69 -15.07 -3.69 -32.50
CA VAL A 69 -14.68 -4.36 -31.24
C VAL A 69 -13.27 -4.96 -31.37
N ASP A 70 -12.93 -5.43 -32.56
CA ASP A 70 -11.65 -6.05 -32.86
C ASP A 70 -10.48 -5.05 -32.90
N GLU A 71 -10.68 -3.81 -33.34
CA GLU A 71 -9.64 -2.77 -33.35
C GLU A 71 -9.38 -2.23 -31.95
N ASP A 72 -10.44 -1.96 -31.18
CA ASP A 72 -10.33 -1.54 -29.78
C ASP A 72 -9.69 -2.62 -28.91
N ARG A 73 -10.05 -3.90 -29.16
CA ARG A 73 -9.45 -5.05 -28.49
C ARG A 73 -7.98 -5.22 -28.87
N SER A 74 -7.64 -5.02 -30.14
CA SER A 74 -6.25 -5.04 -30.61
C SER A 74 -5.43 -3.93 -29.95
N MET A 75 -5.96 -2.71 -29.88
CA MET A 75 -5.30 -1.57 -29.24
C MET A 75 -5.14 -1.77 -27.73
N PHE A 76 -6.16 -2.30 -27.06
CA PHE A 76 -6.10 -2.66 -25.64
C PHE A 76 -5.03 -3.73 -25.38
N ASN A 77 -5.04 -4.82 -26.16
CA ASN A 77 -4.04 -5.90 -26.03
C ASN A 77 -2.62 -5.39 -26.28
N LYS A 78 -2.43 -4.49 -27.25
CA LYS A 78 -1.14 -3.84 -27.49
C LYS A 78 -0.68 -3.02 -26.29
N LYS A 79 -1.55 -2.18 -25.72
CA LYS A 79 -1.24 -1.40 -24.51
C LYS A 79 -0.92 -2.28 -23.31
N VAL A 80 -1.67 -3.37 -23.13
CA VAL A 80 -1.38 -4.37 -22.08
C VAL A 80 -0.01 -5.01 -22.30
N ALA A 81 0.33 -5.39 -23.53
CA ALA A 81 1.64 -5.96 -23.85
C ALA A 81 2.79 -4.96 -23.62
N GLU A 82 2.62 -3.70 -24.01
CA GLU A 82 3.57 -2.61 -23.75
C GLU A 82 3.75 -2.38 -22.25
N TYR A 83 2.66 -2.39 -21.48
CA TYR A 83 2.71 -2.27 -20.03
C TYR A 83 3.41 -3.46 -19.35
N GLU A 84 3.15 -4.69 -19.80
CA GLU A 84 3.85 -5.89 -19.31
C GLU A 84 5.33 -5.91 -19.71
N LYS A 85 5.68 -5.34 -20.87
CA LYS A 85 7.07 -5.12 -21.26
C LYS A 85 7.72 -4.07 -20.35
N PHE A 86 7.09 -2.92 -20.13
CA PHE A 86 7.56 -1.90 -19.21
C PHE A 86 7.78 -2.43 -17.79
N LYS A 87 6.87 -3.27 -17.28
CA LYS A 87 7.05 -3.96 -15.98
C LYS A 87 8.26 -4.87 -15.96
N ARG A 88 8.47 -5.66 -17.02
CA ARG A 88 9.64 -6.55 -17.14
C ARG A 88 10.94 -5.78 -17.20
N ASP A 89 10.95 -4.64 -17.87
CA ASP A 89 12.14 -3.79 -17.98
C ASP A 89 12.41 -3.00 -16.67
N ASN A 90 11.39 -2.85 -15.81
CA ASN A 90 11.45 -2.09 -14.55
C ASN A 90 11.08 -2.93 -13.32
N LEU A 91 11.56 -4.18 -13.25
CA LEU A 91 11.28 -5.08 -12.12
C LEU A 91 11.58 -4.44 -10.76
N ASP A 92 12.62 -3.62 -10.65
CA ASP A 92 12.95 -2.90 -9.41
C ASP A 92 11.84 -1.96 -8.96
N SER A 93 11.30 -1.16 -9.88
CA SER A 93 10.23 -0.21 -9.58
C SER A 93 8.97 -0.94 -9.09
N TYR A 94 8.65 -2.06 -9.75
CA TYR A 94 7.50 -2.87 -9.36
C TYR A 94 7.73 -3.60 -8.02
N PHE A 95 8.96 -4.05 -7.73
CA PHE A 95 9.34 -4.56 -6.41
C PHE A 95 9.10 -3.53 -5.31
N TYR A 96 9.67 -2.32 -5.44
CA TYR A 96 9.51 -1.28 -4.42
C TYR A 96 8.06 -0.79 -4.30
N SER A 97 7.31 -0.69 -5.41
CA SER A 97 5.88 -0.38 -5.39
C SER A 97 5.07 -1.41 -4.60
N SER A 98 5.40 -2.70 -4.77
CA SER A 98 4.77 -3.80 -4.04
C SER A 98 5.09 -3.73 -2.54
N LEU A 99 6.33 -3.40 -2.17
CA LEU A 99 6.72 -3.19 -0.77
C LEU A 99 5.96 -2.03 -0.11
N ILE A 100 5.81 -0.89 -0.79
CA ILE A 100 5.06 0.27 -0.28
C ILE A 100 3.60 -0.12 -0.01
N LYS A 101 3.01 -0.95 -0.88
CA LYS A 101 1.65 -1.48 -0.73
C LYS A 101 1.54 -2.62 0.29
N LYS A 102 2.67 -3.06 0.88
CA LYS A 102 2.78 -4.26 1.73
C LYS A 102 2.32 -5.55 1.04
N ASP A 103 2.36 -5.60 -0.29
CA ASP A 103 2.10 -6.80 -1.08
C ASP A 103 3.39 -7.59 -1.24
N PHE A 104 3.73 -8.34 -0.17
CA PHE A 104 4.96 -9.11 -0.13
C PHE A 104 4.96 -10.32 -1.07
N THR A 105 3.79 -10.82 -1.45
CA THR A 105 3.66 -11.91 -2.42
C THR A 105 4.07 -11.43 -3.80
N SER A 106 3.55 -10.29 -4.25
CA SER A 106 3.98 -9.68 -5.51
C SER A 106 5.46 -9.32 -5.51
N ALA A 107 5.97 -8.76 -4.40
CA ALA A 107 7.40 -8.47 -4.27
C ALA A 107 8.28 -9.75 -4.38
N SER A 108 7.85 -10.88 -3.80
CA SER A 108 8.55 -12.17 -3.93
C SER A 108 8.54 -12.68 -5.37
N ASN A 109 7.38 -12.63 -6.03
CA ASN A 109 7.21 -13.07 -7.42
C ASN A 109 8.12 -12.29 -8.38
N VAL A 110 8.42 -11.02 -8.07
CA VAL A 110 9.38 -10.23 -8.86
C VAL A 110 10.79 -10.77 -8.72
N ILE A 111 11.23 -11.05 -7.49
CA ILE A 111 12.55 -11.61 -7.21
C ILE A 111 12.72 -12.96 -7.92
N GLU A 112 11.70 -13.80 -7.93
CA GLU A 112 11.73 -15.12 -8.59
C GLU A 112 11.88 -15.05 -10.11
N ARG A 113 11.46 -13.93 -10.73
CA ARG A 113 11.63 -13.69 -12.17
C ARG A 113 13.00 -13.14 -12.53
N MET A 114 13.81 -12.74 -11.56
CA MET A 114 15.15 -12.22 -11.76
C MET A 114 16.20 -13.34 -11.73
N ASP A 115 17.38 -13.09 -12.33
CA ASP A 115 18.49 -14.04 -12.25
C ASP A 115 18.94 -14.22 -10.79
N ASN A 116 18.72 -15.44 -10.28
CA ASN A 116 18.91 -15.79 -8.88
C ASN A 116 20.37 -15.74 -8.41
N LYS A 117 21.33 -15.68 -9.34
CA LYS A 117 22.77 -15.58 -9.03
C LYS A 117 23.27 -14.13 -8.93
N SER A 118 22.44 -13.15 -9.27
CA SER A 118 22.85 -11.75 -9.23
C SER A 118 22.95 -11.24 -7.78
N ALA A 119 24.03 -10.50 -7.47
CA ALA A 119 24.19 -9.82 -6.18
C ALA A 119 22.99 -8.89 -5.88
N LYS A 120 22.42 -8.30 -6.94
CA LYS A 120 21.19 -7.50 -6.88
C LYS A 120 20.01 -8.26 -6.26
N VAL A 121 19.79 -9.52 -6.65
CA VAL A 121 18.71 -10.34 -6.08
C VAL A 121 18.95 -10.63 -4.61
N GLU A 122 20.19 -10.87 -4.18
CA GLU A 122 20.54 -11.03 -2.76
C GLU A 122 20.14 -9.80 -1.94
N LYS A 123 20.46 -8.59 -2.43
CA LYS A 123 20.02 -7.32 -1.82
C LYS A 123 18.49 -7.21 -1.74
N LEU A 124 17.78 -7.46 -2.85
CA LEU A 124 16.31 -7.33 -2.87
C LEU A 124 15.63 -8.32 -1.93
N LYS A 125 16.14 -9.56 -1.82
CA LYS A 125 15.67 -10.52 -0.81
C LYS A 125 15.86 -9.98 0.60
N ALA A 126 17.02 -9.40 0.91
CA ALA A 126 17.25 -8.82 2.22
C ALA A 126 16.30 -7.65 2.53
N VAL A 127 16.04 -6.78 1.56
CA VAL A 127 15.07 -5.68 1.70
C VAL A 127 13.65 -6.23 1.93
N LEU A 128 13.25 -7.31 1.23
CA LEU A 128 11.97 -7.96 1.44
C LEU A 128 11.83 -8.53 2.86
N TYR A 129 12.84 -9.25 3.36
CA TYR A 129 12.82 -9.75 4.74
C TYR A 129 12.78 -8.62 5.75
N PHE A 130 13.54 -7.55 5.52
CA PHE A 130 13.50 -6.37 6.37
C PHE A 130 12.10 -5.74 6.42
N ALA A 131 11.44 -5.59 5.27
CA ALA A 131 10.08 -5.04 5.19
C ALA A 131 9.02 -5.94 5.88
N LYS A 132 9.29 -7.25 5.97
CA LYS A 132 8.51 -8.22 6.76
C LYS A 132 8.83 -8.21 8.25
N ASN A 133 9.76 -7.37 8.71
CA ASN A 133 10.35 -7.38 10.06
C ASN A 133 11.09 -8.68 10.42
N ASP A 134 11.51 -9.47 9.44
CA ASP A 134 12.38 -10.63 9.66
C ASP A 134 13.84 -10.17 9.64
N PHE A 135 14.25 -9.53 10.74
CA PHE A 135 15.60 -8.95 10.86
C PHE A 135 16.69 -10.02 10.90
N THR A 136 16.37 -11.25 11.31
CA THR A 136 17.33 -12.37 11.31
C THR A 136 17.73 -12.75 9.89
N MET A 137 16.75 -12.99 9.02
CA MET A 137 17.01 -13.33 7.62
C MET A 137 17.60 -12.15 6.85
N ALA A 138 17.07 -10.93 7.08
CA ALA A 138 17.61 -9.72 6.45
C ALA A 138 19.08 -9.51 6.83
N LYS A 139 19.43 -9.66 8.12
CA LYS A 139 20.79 -9.55 8.62
C LYS A 139 21.73 -10.54 7.94
N SER A 140 21.37 -11.83 7.92
CA SER A 140 22.21 -12.88 7.35
C SER A 140 22.57 -12.60 5.89
N LEU A 141 21.58 -12.20 5.08
CA LEU A 141 21.80 -11.86 3.67
C LEU A 141 22.65 -10.59 3.51
N LEU A 142 22.38 -9.55 4.31
CA LEU A 142 23.15 -8.31 4.22
C LEU A 142 24.60 -8.47 4.65
N GLU A 143 24.89 -9.29 5.67
CA GLU A 143 26.28 -9.53 6.12
C GLU A 143 27.14 -10.16 5.02
N SER A 144 26.58 -11.11 4.26
CA SER A 144 27.21 -11.69 3.07
C SER A 144 27.34 -10.65 1.96
N TYR A 145 26.27 -9.91 1.68
CA TYR A 145 26.21 -8.94 0.59
C TYR A 145 27.20 -7.78 0.78
N VAL A 146 27.23 -7.13 1.94
CA VAL A 146 28.07 -5.93 2.19
C VAL A 146 29.56 -6.24 2.26
N GLN A 147 29.94 -7.51 2.44
CA GLN A 147 31.34 -7.93 2.34
C GLN A 147 31.83 -7.96 0.89
N LYS A 148 30.92 -8.28 -0.05
CA LYS A 148 31.21 -8.36 -1.49
C LYS A 148 31.00 -7.01 -2.17
N GLU A 149 29.90 -6.35 -1.83
CA GLU A 149 29.40 -5.13 -2.47
C GLU A 149 29.44 -3.96 -1.48
N LYS A 150 30.11 -2.87 -1.85
CA LYS A 150 30.17 -1.64 -1.06
C LYS A 150 28.96 -0.73 -1.33
N ASP A 151 27.76 -1.29 -1.18
CA ASP A 151 26.51 -0.56 -1.44
C ASP A 151 26.07 0.25 -0.20
N PRO A 152 26.02 1.59 -0.30
CA PRO A 152 25.59 2.47 0.78
C PRO A 152 24.25 2.08 1.40
N THR A 153 23.30 1.67 0.56
CA THR A 153 21.93 1.36 0.99
C THR A 153 21.91 0.09 1.84
N ALA A 154 22.67 -0.93 1.42
CA ALA A 154 22.77 -2.18 2.14
C ALA A 154 23.52 -2.01 3.46
N ILE A 155 24.61 -1.23 3.45
CA ILE A 155 25.39 -0.86 4.64
C ILE A 155 24.52 -0.09 5.64
N ASN A 156 23.70 0.84 5.15
CA ASN A 156 22.76 1.57 5.98
C ASN A 156 21.71 0.64 6.63
N LEU A 157 21.19 -0.31 5.85
CA LEU A 157 20.18 -1.26 6.31
C LEU A 157 20.73 -2.21 7.38
N ILE A 158 21.90 -2.81 7.16
CA ILE A 158 22.52 -3.71 8.14
C ILE A 158 22.93 -2.96 9.42
N SER A 159 23.39 -1.72 9.29
CA SER A 159 23.68 -0.86 10.44
C SER A 159 22.42 -0.59 11.26
N PHE A 160 21.28 -0.32 10.61
CA PHE A 160 20.01 -0.15 11.31
C PHE A 160 19.58 -1.42 12.04
N ILE A 161 19.76 -2.60 11.45
CA ILE A 161 19.46 -3.88 12.12
C ILE A 161 20.35 -4.09 13.35
N TYR A 162 21.65 -3.79 13.26
CA TYR A 162 22.52 -3.86 14.43
C TYR A 162 22.13 -2.86 15.51
N TYR A 163 21.75 -1.65 15.11
CA TYR A 163 21.23 -0.63 16.03
C TYR A 163 19.95 -1.11 16.74
N SER A 164 19.02 -1.77 16.03
CA SER A 164 17.77 -2.26 16.62
C SER A 164 18.00 -3.40 17.61
N TYR A 165 19.08 -4.17 17.46
CA TYR A 165 19.56 -5.15 18.44
C TYR A 165 20.37 -4.55 19.60
N GLY A 166 20.64 -3.24 19.57
CA GLY A 166 21.45 -2.57 20.59
C GLY A 166 22.97 -2.76 20.43
N ASP A 167 23.42 -3.41 19.35
CA ASP A 167 24.84 -3.59 19.05
C ASP A 167 25.39 -2.35 18.32
N TYR A 168 25.46 -1.23 19.05
CA TYR A 168 25.89 0.07 18.51
C TYR A 168 27.34 0.05 18.02
N VAL A 169 28.19 -0.79 18.60
CA VAL A 169 29.58 -0.96 18.17
C VAL A 169 29.64 -1.59 16.79
N LYS A 170 28.92 -2.69 16.54
CA LYS A 170 28.88 -3.28 15.18
C LYS A 170 28.18 -2.36 14.20
N ALA A 171 27.06 -1.74 14.58
CA ALA A 171 26.37 -0.78 13.73
C ALA A 171 27.32 0.35 13.26
N ASN A 172 28.05 0.95 14.21
CA ASN A 172 29.05 1.97 13.91
C ASN A 172 30.19 1.43 13.02
N LYS A 173 30.69 0.21 13.28
CA LYS A 173 31.72 -0.44 12.44
C LYS A 173 31.26 -0.65 10.99
N MET A 174 29.97 -0.91 10.75
CA MET A 174 29.44 -1.07 9.39
C MET A 174 29.51 0.24 8.60
N ILE A 175 29.14 1.35 9.21
CA ILE A 175 29.03 2.66 8.50
C ILE A 175 30.32 3.49 8.50
N GLN A 176 31.26 3.22 9.41
CA GLN A 176 32.54 3.96 9.47
C GLN A 176 33.45 3.72 8.26
N LYS A 177 33.28 2.61 7.54
CA LYS A 177 34.19 2.21 6.46
C LYS A 177 34.16 3.07 5.19
N GLU A 178 33.31 4.09 5.11
CA GLU A 178 33.05 4.75 3.83
C GLU A 178 33.01 6.29 3.88
N GLY A 179 33.66 6.91 2.88
CA GLY A 179 33.67 8.35 2.58
C GLY A 179 32.45 8.81 1.77
N LEU A 180 31.29 8.21 2.00
CA LEU A 180 30.08 8.49 1.26
C LEU A 180 29.40 9.77 1.74
N LYS A 181 29.03 10.62 0.77
CA LYS A 181 28.29 11.87 0.96
C LYS A 181 26.78 11.65 0.87
N ASP A 182 26.25 10.64 1.56
CA ASP A 182 24.81 10.39 1.64
C ASP A 182 24.24 11.02 2.93
N GLY A 183 23.19 11.84 2.80
CA GLY A 183 22.59 12.53 3.93
C GLY A 183 22.02 11.59 4.99
N ASN A 184 21.33 10.52 4.57
CA ASN A 184 20.73 9.57 5.52
C ASN A 184 21.80 8.78 6.28
N LEU A 185 22.87 8.39 5.60
CA LEU A 185 24.00 7.72 6.23
C LEU A 185 24.69 8.63 7.25
N LEU A 186 24.88 9.92 6.93
CA LEU A 186 25.45 10.90 7.87
C LEU A 186 24.56 11.08 9.10
N ILE A 187 23.24 11.14 8.94
CA ILE A 187 22.31 11.17 10.08
C ILE A 187 22.46 9.92 10.95
N ASN A 188 22.54 8.74 10.34
CA ASN A 188 22.68 7.49 11.09
C ASN A 188 24.03 7.38 11.81
N LYS A 189 25.11 7.92 11.23
CA LYS A 189 26.39 8.13 11.93
C LYS A 189 26.22 9.04 13.15
N GLY A 190 25.50 10.15 13.00
CA GLY A 190 25.17 11.06 14.10
C GLY A 190 24.40 10.38 15.23
N MET A 191 23.37 9.59 14.88
CA MET A 191 22.59 8.80 15.84
C MET A 191 23.44 7.78 16.60
N LEU A 192 24.36 7.11 15.92
CA LEU A 192 25.23 6.12 16.54
C LEU A 192 26.27 6.77 17.46
N ALA A 193 26.88 7.88 17.03
CA ALA A 193 27.79 8.65 17.88
C ALA A 193 27.08 9.14 19.15
N GLU A 194 25.85 9.63 19.04
CA GLU A 194 25.01 10.03 20.18
C GLU A 194 24.78 8.86 21.16
N ARG A 195 24.45 7.67 20.64
CA ARG A 195 24.28 6.46 21.47
C ARG A 195 25.55 5.97 22.15
N LEU A 196 26.70 6.22 21.52
CA LEU A 196 28.01 5.89 22.07
C LEU A 196 28.54 6.98 23.03
N GLY A 197 27.77 8.06 23.24
CA GLY A 197 28.12 9.16 24.14
C GLY A 197 29.03 10.22 23.53
N ASP A 198 29.38 10.11 22.25
CA ASP A 198 30.21 11.08 21.54
C ASP A 198 29.34 12.17 20.90
N LEU A 199 28.88 13.11 21.74
CA LEU A 199 27.99 14.20 21.34
C LEU A 199 28.64 15.17 20.33
N ARG A 200 29.96 15.35 20.37
CA ARG A 200 30.67 16.23 19.42
C ARG A 200 30.67 15.64 18.03
N THR A 201 31.07 14.38 17.91
CA THR A 201 31.02 13.66 16.63
C THR A 201 29.59 13.53 16.12
N ALA A 202 28.61 13.33 17.01
CA ALA A 202 27.20 13.31 16.63
C ALA A 202 26.75 14.64 15.99
N LEU A 203 27.10 15.76 16.62
CA LEU A 203 26.78 17.10 16.11
C LEU A 203 27.36 17.32 14.71
N GLU A 204 28.64 17.01 14.51
CA GLU A 204 29.29 17.16 13.21
C GLU A 204 28.58 16.38 12.11
N PHE A 205 28.18 15.13 12.39
CA PHE A 205 27.51 14.29 11.41
C PHE A 205 26.11 14.80 11.09
N TYR A 206 25.34 15.23 12.10
CA TYR A 206 24.02 15.82 11.86
C TYR A 206 24.11 17.12 11.06
N GLU A 207 25.07 18.00 11.35
CA GLU A 207 25.27 19.25 10.60
C GLU A 207 25.71 19.00 9.16
N LYS A 208 26.61 18.03 8.92
CA LYS A 208 27.02 17.62 7.57
C LYS A 208 25.88 16.94 6.78
N GLY A 209 25.04 16.16 7.46
CA GLY A 209 23.92 15.43 6.85
C GLY A 209 22.72 16.30 6.50
N LEU A 210 22.40 17.29 7.35
CA LEU A 210 21.21 18.15 7.21
C LEU A 210 21.02 18.78 5.81
N PRO A 211 22.04 19.37 5.14
CA PRO A 211 21.86 19.96 3.83
C PRO A 211 21.67 18.94 2.70
N LEU A 212 21.92 17.65 2.95
CA LEU A 212 21.85 16.57 1.96
C LEU A 212 20.55 15.76 2.04
N ILE A 213 19.64 16.13 2.93
CA ILE A 213 18.33 15.51 3.05
C ILE A 213 17.35 16.24 2.17
N ASP A 214 16.47 15.52 1.50
CA ASP A 214 15.35 16.13 0.77
C ASP A 214 14.06 16.14 1.59
N ASN A 215 13.87 15.15 2.47
CA ASN A 215 12.66 14.99 3.27
C ASN A 215 12.56 16.01 4.43
N ASP A 216 11.53 16.87 4.40
CA ASP A 216 11.34 17.93 5.39
C ASP A 216 11.07 17.44 6.81
N VAL A 217 10.38 16.29 6.96
CA VAL A 217 10.13 15.70 8.29
C VAL A 217 11.45 15.23 8.91
N ILE A 218 12.32 14.61 8.12
CA ILE A 218 13.65 14.20 8.59
C ILE A 218 14.50 15.43 8.92
N LYS A 219 14.53 16.45 8.04
CA LYS A 219 15.23 17.72 8.31
C LYS A 219 14.83 18.33 9.65
N TYR A 220 13.52 18.40 9.91
CA TYR A 220 13.00 18.98 11.14
C TYR A 220 13.47 18.20 12.38
N LYS A 221 13.41 16.86 12.35
CA LYS A 221 13.93 16.00 13.43
C LYS A 221 15.42 16.21 13.67
N VAL A 222 16.21 16.32 12.61
CA VAL A 222 17.66 16.56 12.69
C VAL A 222 17.95 17.94 13.28
N LYS A 223 17.21 18.99 12.90
CA LYS A 223 17.35 20.33 13.50
C LYS A 223 17.10 20.33 15.01
N ILE A 224 16.08 19.60 15.46
CA ILE A 224 15.81 19.42 16.90
C ILE A 224 17.00 18.73 17.58
N LYS A 225 17.53 17.66 16.98
CA LYS A 225 18.68 16.94 17.51
C LYS A 225 19.92 17.82 17.63
N ILE A 226 20.27 18.55 16.57
CA ILE A 226 21.36 19.54 16.57
C ILE A 226 21.19 20.53 17.72
N LYS A 227 20.00 21.14 17.85
CA LYS A 227 19.72 22.11 18.93
C LYS A 227 19.88 21.49 20.32
N SER A 228 19.36 20.26 20.52
CA SER A 228 19.48 19.56 21.81
C SER A 228 20.92 19.23 22.18
N ILE A 229 21.75 18.85 21.20
CA ILE A 229 23.15 18.52 21.41
C ILE A 229 23.96 19.78 21.69
N LYS A 230 23.72 20.88 20.95
CA LYS A 230 24.36 22.19 21.22
C LYS A 230 24.08 22.65 22.64
N LEU A 231 22.83 22.55 23.10
CA LEU A 231 22.47 22.86 24.48
C LEU A 231 23.24 21.99 25.48
N ALA A 232 23.30 20.68 25.26
CA ALA A 232 24.03 19.75 26.14
C ALA A 232 25.54 20.00 26.17
N LEU A 233 26.11 20.53 25.07
CA LEU A 233 27.52 20.89 24.96
C LEU A 233 27.83 22.33 25.40
N GLY A 234 26.82 23.14 25.74
CA GLY A 234 27.00 24.56 26.07
C GLY A 234 27.38 25.45 24.88
N ILE A 235 27.04 25.03 23.66
CA ILE A 235 27.29 25.78 22.41
C ILE A 235 26.06 26.66 22.14
N GLN A 236 26.28 27.97 21.98
CA GLN A 236 25.23 28.95 21.65
C GLN A 236 24.87 28.93 20.16
#